data_AF-A0A7C7GKC0-F1
#
_entry.id   AF-A0A7C7GKC0-F1
#
_cell.length_a   1.000
_cell.length_b   1.000
_cell.length_c   1.000
_cell.angle_alpha   90.00
_cell.angle_beta   90.00
_cell.angle_gamma   90.00
#
_symmetry.space_group_name_H-M   'P 1'
#
loop_
_entity.id
_entity.type
_entity.pdbx_description
1 polymer ?
#
loop_
_entity_poly.entity_id
_entity_poly.type
_entity_poly.pdbx_seq_one_letter_code
_entity_poly.pdbx_strand_id
1 'polypeptide(L)'
;MVHHKKKKMDWLIGNWMMAFTCDSAFAIEHVHGHHKNVGLATDPATAKRGESFYLFFLKASLQEHRDGWKIENERLKKRGHGLISVYNRMIRGYARSFLILAAAYYIGGFGGVVVFLGISVFAKLFLEIVNYMEHYGLVRVPGTPVAPHHSWNTNKRVSSILLYNLTRHSHHHEQGSLEFWKLRPYPGAPEMPYGYLTTLYLVAFFPWAYRRMMEPRLEDWRNTYATEEEKVLMS
;
A
#
# COMPACT_ATOMS: atom_id res chain seq x y z
N MET A 1 -6.15 9.06 6.16
CA MET A 1 -5.68 9.40 7.53
C MET A 1 -4.17 9.67 7.61
N VAL A 2 -3.27 8.71 7.35
CA VAL A 2 -1.81 8.96 7.40
C VAL A 2 -1.35 10.05 6.41
N HIS A 3 -2.07 10.22 5.31
CA HIS A 3 -1.89 11.27 4.32
C HIS A 3 -2.26 12.70 4.81
N HIS A 4 -3.08 12.84 5.86
CA HIS A 4 -3.62 14.12 6.33
C HIS A 4 -2.63 14.86 7.24
N LYS A 5 -1.41 15.11 6.74
CA LYS A 5 -0.28 15.70 7.48
C LYS A 5 -0.60 17.03 8.17
N LYS A 6 -1.59 17.78 7.68
CA LYS A 6 -2.03 19.07 8.24
C LYS A 6 -3.05 18.92 9.38
N LYS A 7 -3.80 17.81 9.42
CA LYS A 7 -4.78 17.50 10.47
C LYS A 7 -4.13 16.61 11.53
N LYS A 8 -3.66 17.22 12.62
CA LYS A 8 -2.88 16.53 13.66
C LYS A 8 -3.60 15.30 14.24
N MET A 9 -4.93 15.39 14.42
CA MET A 9 -5.72 14.28 14.98
C MET A 9 -5.78 13.09 14.02
N ASP A 10 -6.18 13.29 12.77
CA ASP A 10 -6.24 12.24 11.74
C ASP A 10 -4.89 11.56 11.55
N TRP A 11 -3.81 12.36 11.53
CA TRP A 11 -2.46 11.84 11.41
C TRP A 11 -2.09 11.00 12.63
N LEU A 12 -2.41 11.47 13.84
CA LEU A 12 -2.13 10.74 15.08
C LEU A 12 -2.90 9.41 15.14
N ILE A 13 -4.21 9.44 14.87
CA ILE A 13 -5.07 8.24 14.84
C ILE A 13 -4.55 7.25 13.81
N GLY A 14 -4.26 7.71 12.59
CA GLY A 14 -3.73 6.85 11.54
C GLY A 14 -2.41 6.17 11.95
N ASN A 15 -1.52 6.90 12.63
CA ASN A 15 -0.26 6.34 13.13
C ASN A 15 -0.46 5.30 14.25
N TRP A 16 -1.47 5.46 15.11
CA TRP A 16 -1.83 4.46 16.12
C TRP A 16 -2.49 3.24 15.51
N MET A 17 -3.33 3.41 14.49
CA MET A 17 -3.91 2.28 13.75
C MET A 17 -2.82 1.42 13.09
N MET A 18 -1.79 2.04 12.52
CA MET A 18 -0.62 1.30 11.97
C MET A 18 0.21 0.59 13.04
N ALA A 19 0.13 1.02 14.31
CA ALA A 19 0.83 0.32 15.40
C ALA A 19 0.18 -1.04 15.72
N PHE A 20 -1.14 -1.20 15.49
CA PHE A 20 -1.82 -2.50 15.64
C PHE A 20 -1.37 -3.53 14.61
N THR A 21 -0.85 -3.09 13.45
CA THR A 21 -0.28 -3.98 12.43
C THR A 21 1.23 -4.13 12.54
N CYS A 22 1.85 -3.53 13.56
CA CYS A 22 3.30 -3.48 13.74
C CYS A 22 4.06 -2.89 12.53
N ASP A 23 3.40 -2.09 11.70
CA ASP A 23 3.94 -1.61 10.43
C ASP A 23 3.91 -0.08 10.32
N SER A 24 4.71 0.55 11.18
CA SER A 24 4.91 1.99 11.10
C SER A 24 5.73 2.42 9.88
N ALA A 25 6.44 1.49 9.25
CA ALA A 25 7.26 1.79 8.07
C ALA A 25 6.38 2.13 6.87
N PHE A 26 5.33 1.34 6.63
CA PHE A 26 4.34 1.62 5.60
C PHE A 26 3.74 3.03 5.73
N ALA A 27 3.45 3.50 6.95
CA ALA A 27 2.92 4.85 7.15
C ALA A 27 3.82 5.98 6.61
N ILE A 28 5.14 5.74 6.58
CA ILE A 28 6.13 6.68 6.05
C ILE A 28 6.34 6.41 4.57
N GLU A 29 6.64 5.16 4.22
CA GLU A 29 6.96 4.75 2.85
C GLU A 29 5.78 5.00 1.93
N HIS A 30 4.57 4.60 2.29
CA HIS A 30 3.41 4.77 1.43
C HIS A 30 3.17 6.24 1.05
N VAL A 31 3.32 7.15 2.03
CA VAL A 31 3.05 8.59 1.86
C VAL A 31 4.17 9.33 1.12
N HIS A 32 5.41 8.88 1.26
CA HIS A 32 6.60 9.63 0.80
C HIS A 32 7.44 8.89 -0.26
N GLY A 33 7.17 7.61 -0.46
CA GLY A 33 7.76 6.68 -1.42
C GLY A 33 6.72 6.23 -2.44
N HIS A 34 5.90 5.22 -2.12
CA HIS A 34 4.91 4.64 -3.03
C HIS A 34 4.08 5.66 -3.82
N HIS A 35 3.41 6.62 -3.18
CA HIS A 35 2.62 7.64 -3.91
C HIS A 35 3.43 8.44 -4.93
N LYS A 36 4.73 8.59 -4.71
CA LYS A 36 5.65 9.24 -5.66
C LYS A 36 6.16 8.25 -6.72
N ASN A 37 6.37 6.99 -6.35
CA ASN A 37 7.10 6.00 -7.13
C ASN A 37 6.21 4.91 -7.75
N VAL A 38 4.90 4.94 -7.55
CA VAL A 38 3.94 3.95 -8.08
C VAL A 38 4.14 3.69 -9.57
N GLY A 39 4.11 2.42 -9.98
CA GLY A 39 4.39 2.00 -11.35
C GLY A 39 5.88 1.96 -11.73
N LEU A 40 6.80 2.41 -10.86
CA LEU A 40 8.24 2.31 -11.12
C LEU A 40 8.81 1.01 -10.55
N ALA A 41 9.86 0.50 -11.17
CA ALA A 41 10.56 -0.71 -10.70
C ALA A 41 11.18 -0.57 -9.29
N THR A 42 11.36 0.67 -8.82
CA THR A 42 11.89 0.98 -7.48
C THR A 42 10.81 1.03 -6.40
N ASP A 43 9.52 1.03 -6.76
CA ASP A 43 8.43 1.05 -5.79
C ASP A 43 8.19 -0.35 -5.21
N PRO A 44 8.32 -0.55 -3.89
CA PRO A 44 8.13 -1.87 -3.29
C PRO A 44 6.69 -2.37 -3.40
N ALA A 45 5.72 -1.46 -3.47
CA ALA A 45 4.29 -1.76 -3.52
C ALA A 45 3.74 -1.89 -4.96
N THR A 46 4.60 -1.85 -6.00
CA THR A 46 4.22 -2.16 -7.38
C THR A 46 4.60 -3.61 -7.72
N ALA A 47 3.59 -4.44 -7.95
CA ALA A 47 3.78 -5.84 -8.33
C ALA A 47 4.06 -5.99 -9.82
N LYS A 48 5.07 -6.78 -10.20
CA LYS A 48 5.43 -6.99 -11.61
C LYS A 48 4.48 -7.98 -12.30
N ARG A 49 4.32 -7.85 -13.63
CA ARG A 49 3.61 -8.86 -14.44
C ARG A 49 4.26 -10.22 -14.22
N GLY A 50 3.43 -11.24 -13.97
CA GLY A 50 3.86 -12.60 -13.64
C GLY A 50 4.34 -12.84 -12.21
N GLU A 51 4.60 -11.80 -11.39
CA GLU A 51 5.15 -11.95 -10.04
C GLU A 51 4.21 -12.74 -9.12
N SER A 52 4.77 -13.64 -8.31
CA SER A 52 4.01 -14.38 -7.30
C SER A 52 3.67 -13.47 -6.12
N PHE A 53 2.42 -13.51 -5.63
CA PHE A 53 2.01 -12.74 -4.46
C PHE A 53 2.88 -13.01 -3.22
N TYR A 54 3.23 -14.27 -2.95
CA TYR A 54 4.03 -14.57 -1.75
C TYR A 54 5.46 -14.00 -1.82
N LEU A 55 6.06 -14.01 -3.02
CA LEU A 55 7.37 -13.39 -3.23
C LEU A 55 7.25 -11.86 -3.15
N PHE A 56 6.20 -11.30 -3.75
CA PHE A 56 5.88 -9.88 -3.62
C PHE A 56 5.72 -9.48 -2.16
N PHE A 57 4.92 -10.20 -1.37
CA PHE A 57 4.66 -9.91 0.05
C PHE A 57 5.95 -9.80 0.86
N LEU A 58 6.86 -10.78 0.72
CA LEU A 58 8.14 -10.78 1.44
C LEU A 58 9.03 -9.62 0.96
N LYS A 59 9.13 -9.43 -0.37
CA LYS A 59 9.94 -8.38 -0.97
C LYS A 59 9.44 -6.99 -0.57
N ALA A 60 8.16 -6.72 -0.75
CA ALA A 60 7.49 -5.47 -0.43
C ALA A 60 7.65 -5.15 1.05
N SER A 61 7.31 -6.09 1.95
CA SER A 61 7.43 -5.87 3.40
C SER A 61 8.85 -5.49 3.84
N LEU A 62 9.89 -6.13 3.28
CA LEU A 62 11.28 -5.82 3.61
C LEU A 62 11.75 -4.50 2.99
N GLN A 63 11.40 -4.25 1.73
CA GLN A 63 11.81 -3.05 1.02
C GLN A 63 11.10 -1.80 1.54
N GLU A 64 9.80 -1.88 1.84
CA GLU A 64 9.06 -0.80 2.48
C GLU A 64 9.68 -0.40 3.82
N HIS A 65 10.14 -1.39 4.58
CA HIS A 65 10.80 -1.14 5.85
C HIS A 65 12.12 -0.40 5.69
N ARG A 66 12.94 -0.85 4.73
CA ARG A 66 14.21 -0.22 4.37
C ARG A 66 13.98 1.21 3.87
N ASP A 67 13.02 1.41 2.98
CA ASP A 67 12.74 2.70 2.36
C ASP A 67 12.11 3.67 3.35
N GLY A 68 11.26 3.20 4.25
CA GLY A 68 10.75 3.98 5.38
C GLY A 68 11.89 4.55 6.25
N TRP A 69 12.90 3.73 6.56
CA TRP A 69 14.10 4.17 7.28
C TRP A 69 14.94 5.17 6.47
N LYS A 70 15.11 4.94 5.17
CA LYS A 70 15.85 5.84 4.29
C LYS A 70 15.19 7.22 4.22
N ILE A 71 13.88 7.26 3.94
CA ILE A 71 13.07 8.48 3.87
C ILE A 71 13.14 9.24 5.20
N GLU A 72 12.99 8.52 6.33
CA GLU A 72 12.98 9.14 7.64
C GLU A 72 14.36 9.70 8.03
N ASN A 73 15.44 8.99 7.72
CA ASN A 73 16.80 9.45 7.94
C ASN A 73 17.10 10.73 7.14
N GLU A 74 16.72 10.76 5.86
CA GLU A 74 16.86 11.97 5.03
C GLU A 74 16.06 13.16 5.61
N ARG A 75 14.85 12.91 6.12
CA ARG A 75 14.04 13.94 6.79
C ARG A 75 14.70 14.46 8.07
N LEU A 76 15.27 13.58 8.89
CA LEU A 76 15.95 13.95 10.13
C LEU A 76 17.20 14.78 9.86
N LYS A 77 18.04 14.34 8.90
CA LYS A 77 19.23 15.09 8.45
C LYS A 77 18.88 16.49 7.99
N LYS A 78 17.86 16.64 7.13
CA LYS A 78 17.37 17.95 6.65
C LYS A 78 16.86 18.86 7.78
N ARG A 79 16.50 18.31 8.94
CA ARG A 79 15.99 19.05 10.10
C ARG A 79 17.01 19.17 11.24
N GLY A 80 18.25 18.73 11.04
CA GLY A 80 19.30 18.79 12.06
C GLY A 80 19.05 17.89 13.27
N HIS A 81 18.29 16.80 13.11
CA HIS A 81 18.06 15.85 14.20
C HIS A 81 18.88 14.57 14.00
N GLY A 82 19.32 13.97 15.12
CA GLY A 82 19.98 12.66 15.11
C GLY A 82 19.03 11.50 14.80
N LEU A 83 19.61 10.38 14.35
CA LEU A 83 18.89 9.13 14.05
C LEU A 83 18.13 8.60 15.25
N ILE A 84 18.77 8.54 16.42
CA ILE A 84 18.13 8.17 17.68
C ILE A 84 17.62 9.45 18.33
N SER A 85 16.36 9.79 18.07
CA SER A 85 15.72 10.97 18.65
C SER A 85 14.21 10.80 18.75
N VAL A 86 13.59 11.58 19.64
CA VAL A 86 12.12 11.68 19.75
C VAL A 86 11.48 12.23 18.47
N TYR A 87 12.27 12.80 17.56
CA TYR A 87 11.79 13.27 16.27
C TYR A 87 11.67 12.13 15.26
N ASN A 88 12.32 10.99 15.48
CA ASN A 88 12.31 9.85 14.58
C ASN A 88 10.94 9.13 14.60
N ARG A 89 10.25 9.19 13.48
CA ARG A 89 8.91 8.60 13.28
C ARG A 89 8.94 7.07 13.30
N MET A 90 10.00 6.44 12.81
CA MET A 90 10.17 4.98 12.85
C MET A 90 10.27 4.48 14.29
N ILE A 91 11.15 5.10 15.09
CA ILE A 91 11.33 4.75 16.51
C ILE A 91 10.02 4.96 17.29
N ARG A 92 9.33 6.08 17.07
CA ARG A 92 8.02 6.32 17.68
C ARG A 92 6.98 5.31 17.26
N GLY A 93 7.01 4.88 16.00
CA GLY A 93 6.15 3.83 15.48
C GLY A 93 6.35 2.52 16.23
N TYR A 94 7.59 2.03 16.31
CA TYR A 94 7.91 0.81 17.06
C TYR A 94 7.59 0.92 18.53
N ALA A 95 7.82 2.08 19.15
CA ALA A 95 7.45 2.29 20.54
C ALA A 95 5.94 2.12 20.77
N ARG A 96 5.09 2.62 19.86
CA ARG A 96 3.63 2.40 19.93
C ARG A 96 3.27 0.93 19.76
N SER A 97 3.85 0.25 18.77
CA SER A 97 3.60 -1.18 18.56
C SER A 97 4.03 -2.01 19.76
N PHE A 98 5.17 -1.68 20.36
CA PHE A 98 5.66 -2.30 21.59
C PHE A 98 4.72 -2.08 22.78
N LEU A 99 4.16 -0.88 22.94
CA LEU A 99 3.16 -0.62 23.98
C LEU A 99 1.91 -1.49 23.81
N ILE A 100 1.44 -1.69 22.58
CA ILE A 100 0.30 -2.57 22.30
C ILE A 100 0.68 -4.03 22.58
N LEU A 101 1.89 -4.46 22.19
CA LEU A 101 2.40 -5.79 22.48
C LEU A 101 2.51 -6.06 23.99
N ALA A 102 2.99 -5.07 24.76
CA ALA A 102 3.05 -5.14 26.21
C ALA A 102 1.66 -5.21 26.85
N ALA A 103 0.67 -4.48 26.30
CA ALA A 103 -0.72 -4.60 26.73
C ALA A 103 -1.30 -5.99 26.43
N ALA A 104 -1.01 -6.56 25.26
CA ALA A 104 -1.41 -7.92 24.90
C ALA A 104 -0.79 -8.96 25.87
N TYR A 105 0.47 -8.79 26.24
CA TYR A 105 1.13 -9.61 27.25
C TYR A 105 0.49 -9.46 28.63
N TYR A 106 0.20 -8.22 29.05
CA TYR A 106 -0.42 -7.96 30.34
C TYR A 106 -1.81 -8.63 30.47
N ILE A 107 -2.59 -8.65 29.39
CA ILE A 107 -3.94 -9.21 29.37
C ILE A 107 -3.93 -10.74 29.24
N GLY A 108 -3.12 -11.28 28.33
CA GLY A 108 -3.18 -12.70 27.94
C GLY A 108 -1.89 -13.49 28.12
N GLY A 109 -0.89 -12.91 28.79
CA GLY A 109 0.46 -13.47 28.89
C GLY A 109 1.11 -13.66 27.52
N PHE A 110 1.97 -14.68 27.41
CA PHE A 110 2.61 -15.04 26.13
C PHE A 110 1.58 -15.43 25.06
N GLY A 111 0.46 -16.06 25.44
CA GLY A 111 -0.63 -16.38 24.50
C GLY A 111 -1.23 -15.13 23.86
N GLY A 112 -1.45 -14.07 24.64
CA GLY A 112 -1.92 -12.77 24.14
C GLY A 112 -0.96 -12.16 23.12
N VAL A 113 0.35 -12.26 23.36
CA VAL A 113 1.39 -11.82 22.42
C VAL A 113 1.33 -12.58 21.10
N VAL A 114 1.24 -13.91 21.14
CA VAL A 114 1.15 -14.76 19.94
C VAL A 114 -0.10 -14.43 19.12
N VAL A 115 -1.25 -14.32 19.78
CA VAL A 115 -2.52 -13.96 19.11
C VAL A 115 -2.43 -12.58 18.46
N PHE A 116 -1.90 -11.59 19.17
CA PHE A 116 -1.74 -10.23 18.63
C PHE A 116 -0.81 -10.22 17.41
N LEU A 117 0.37 -10.85 17.50
CA LEU A 117 1.30 -10.92 16.37
C LEU A 117 0.68 -11.65 15.17
N GLY A 118 -0.09 -12.71 15.40
CA GLY A 118 -0.87 -13.39 14.36
C GLY A 118 -1.82 -12.43 13.66
N ILE A 119 -2.62 -11.67 14.41
CA ILE A 119 -3.53 -10.64 13.86
C ILE A 119 -2.75 -9.57 13.08
N SER A 120 -1.63 -9.08 13.60
CA SER A 120 -0.81 -8.08 12.91
C SER A 120 -0.27 -8.58 11.58
N VAL A 121 0.22 -9.83 11.52
CA VAL A 121 0.70 -10.46 10.27
C VAL A 121 -0.44 -10.64 9.28
N PHE A 122 -1.61 -11.11 9.72
CA PHE A 122 -2.79 -11.21 8.86
C PHE A 122 -3.19 -9.84 8.31
N ALA A 123 -3.24 -8.80 9.15
CA ALA A 123 -3.57 -7.45 8.70
C ALA A 123 -2.56 -6.93 7.67
N LYS A 124 -1.26 -7.16 7.86
CA LYS A 124 -0.21 -6.80 6.88
C LYS A 124 -0.37 -7.59 5.57
N LEU A 125 -0.69 -8.88 5.64
CA LEU A 125 -0.96 -9.68 4.45
C LEU A 125 -2.14 -9.14 3.65
N PHE A 126 -3.23 -8.74 4.31
CA PHE A 126 -4.37 -8.10 3.64
C PHE A 126 -3.98 -6.79 2.96
N LEU A 127 -3.19 -5.95 3.63
CA LEU A 127 -2.68 -4.70 3.06
C LEU A 127 -1.85 -4.95 1.80
N GLU A 128 -0.95 -5.93 1.84
CA GLU A 128 -0.12 -6.25 0.67
C GLU A 128 -0.90 -6.90 -0.48
N ILE A 129 -1.97 -7.65 -0.20
CA ILE A 129 -2.86 -8.12 -1.27
C ILE A 129 -3.48 -6.93 -1.99
N VAL A 130 -3.87 -5.90 -1.25
CA VAL A 130 -4.44 -4.68 -1.82
C VAL A 130 -3.41 -3.97 -2.71
N ASN A 131 -2.20 -3.71 -2.20
CA ASN A 131 -1.10 -3.15 -3.00
C ASN A 131 -0.84 -3.99 -4.26
N TYR A 132 -0.72 -5.31 -4.09
CA TYR A 132 -0.46 -6.24 -5.17
C TYR A 132 -1.51 -6.14 -6.27
N MET A 133 -2.80 -6.23 -5.92
CA MET A 133 -3.85 -6.29 -6.92
C MET A 133 -4.17 -4.93 -7.56
N GLU A 134 -3.94 -3.84 -6.83
CA GLU A 134 -4.12 -2.47 -7.31
C GLU A 134 -3.03 -2.02 -8.28
N HIS A 135 -1.82 -2.58 -8.17
CA HIS A 135 -0.66 -2.20 -8.98
C HIS A 135 -0.11 -3.33 -9.85
N TYR A 136 -0.82 -4.46 -9.94
CA TYR A 136 -0.34 -5.64 -10.65
C TYR A 136 -0.05 -5.35 -12.12
N GLY A 137 1.22 -5.48 -12.51
CA GLY A 137 1.71 -5.44 -13.89
C GLY A 137 1.68 -4.07 -14.56
N LEU A 138 1.22 -3.02 -13.86
CA LEU A 138 1.18 -1.66 -14.39
C LEU A 138 2.54 -0.99 -14.22
N VAL A 139 2.96 -0.27 -15.25
CA VAL A 139 4.24 0.43 -15.28
C VAL A 139 4.04 1.91 -15.56
N ARG A 140 5.02 2.72 -15.16
CA ARG A 140 5.08 4.14 -15.44
C ARG A 140 6.50 4.53 -15.84
N VAL A 141 6.62 5.49 -16.75
CA VAL A 141 7.92 6.07 -17.10
C VAL A 141 8.49 6.88 -15.93
N PRO A 142 9.76 6.66 -15.52
CA PRO A 142 10.40 7.46 -14.49
C PRO A 142 10.36 8.96 -14.81
N GLY A 143 9.93 9.77 -13.85
CA GLY A 143 9.88 11.24 -13.98
C GLY A 143 8.57 11.80 -14.54
N THR A 144 7.63 10.97 -15.00
CA THR A 144 6.29 11.44 -15.42
C THR A 144 5.33 11.53 -14.23
N PRO A 145 4.26 12.35 -14.28
CA PRO A 145 3.23 12.37 -13.25
C PRO A 145 2.49 11.03 -13.14
N VAL A 146 1.93 10.74 -11.96
CA VAL A 146 1.01 9.61 -11.78
C VAL A 146 -0.31 9.94 -12.47
N ALA A 147 -0.78 9.04 -13.32
CA ALA A 147 -2.02 9.15 -14.09
C ALA A 147 -3.04 8.08 -13.66
N PRO A 148 -4.34 8.26 -13.96
CA PRO A 148 -5.36 7.30 -13.55
C PRO A 148 -5.11 5.86 -14.03
N HIS A 149 -4.42 5.67 -15.17
CA HIS A 149 -4.12 4.35 -15.68
C HIS A 149 -2.96 3.64 -14.96
N HIS A 150 -2.25 4.26 -14.02
CA HIS A 150 -1.18 3.62 -13.23
C HIS A 150 -1.68 2.83 -12.01
N SER A 151 -2.99 2.58 -11.93
CA SER A 151 -3.61 1.77 -10.88
C SER A 151 -4.92 1.14 -11.34
N TRP A 152 -5.21 -0.07 -10.87
CA TRP A 152 -6.48 -0.73 -11.06
C TRP A 152 -7.54 -0.22 -10.07
N ASN A 153 -8.78 -0.08 -10.52
CA ASN A 153 -9.90 0.36 -9.70
C ASN A 153 -10.95 -0.74 -9.50
N THR A 154 -11.84 -0.57 -8.52
CA THR A 154 -13.15 -1.22 -8.54
C THR A 154 -14.26 -0.26 -8.11
N ASN A 155 -15.41 -0.34 -8.76
CA ASN A 155 -16.59 0.47 -8.43
C ASN A 155 -17.74 -0.37 -7.85
N LYS A 156 -17.46 -1.61 -7.43
CA LYS A 156 -18.47 -2.50 -6.82
C LYS A 156 -18.88 -1.98 -5.44
N ARG A 157 -20.17 -1.73 -5.26
CA ARG A 157 -20.75 -1.08 -4.06
C ARG A 157 -20.30 -1.68 -2.73
N VAL A 158 -20.34 -3.00 -2.59
CA VAL A 158 -19.95 -3.69 -1.34
C VAL A 158 -18.48 -3.43 -1.00
N SER A 159 -17.59 -3.52 -1.99
CA SER A 159 -16.17 -3.24 -1.80
C SER A 159 -15.92 -1.77 -1.49
N SER A 160 -16.61 -0.85 -2.18
CA SER A 160 -16.50 0.59 -1.90
C SER A 160 -16.99 0.95 -0.49
N ILE A 161 -18.02 0.29 0.03
CA ILE A 161 -18.47 0.52 1.41
C ILE A 161 -17.47 -0.04 2.41
N LEU A 162 -17.10 -1.32 2.28
CA LEU A 162 -16.23 -2.01 3.23
C LEU A 162 -14.82 -1.39 3.32
N LEU A 163 -14.33 -0.83 2.22
CA LEU A 163 -12.99 -0.28 2.13
C LEU A 163 -12.99 1.24 2.08
N TYR A 164 -14.08 1.88 2.50
CA TYR A 164 -14.17 3.33 2.59
C TYR A 164 -13.79 4.01 1.26
N ASN A 165 -14.27 3.51 0.13
CA ASN A 165 -13.97 3.97 -1.24
C ASN A 165 -12.48 3.92 -1.65
N LEU A 166 -11.60 3.23 -0.91
CA LEU A 166 -10.21 2.97 -1.34
C LEU A 166 -10.16 2.37 -2.75
N THR A 167 -11.22 1.67 -3.12
CA THR A 167 -11.44 1.09 -4.44
C THR A 167 -11.37 2.08 -5.61
N ARG A 168 -11.50 3.38 -5.34
CA ARG A 168 -11.29 4.49 -6.30
C ARG A 168 -9.81 4.90 -6.30
N HIS A 169 -8.96 3.91 -6.55
CA HIS A 169 -7.54 3.98 -6.25
C HIS A 169 -6.78 4.98 -7.13
N SER A 170 -7.18 5.16 -8.39
CA SER A 170 -6.60 6.19 -9.26
C SER A 170 -6.72 7.59 -8.67
N HIS A 171 -7.89 7.92 -8.11
CA HIS A 171 -8.11 9.23 -7.49
C HIS A 171 -7.41 9.35 -6.14
N HIS A 172 -7.22 8.23 -5.43
CA HIS A 172 -6.36 8.19 -4.25
C HIS A 172 -4.91 8.52 -4.58
N HIS A 173 -4.36 7.97 -5.67
CA HIS A 173 -2.98 8.25 -6.08
C HIS A 173 -2.77 9.66 -6.64
N GLU A 174 -3.75 10.18 -7.36
CA GLU A 174 -3.70 11.56 -7.84
C GLU A 174 -3.85 12.56 -6.67
N GLN A 175 -4.77 12.30 -5.73
CA GLN A 175 -5.10 13.22 -4.64
C GLN A 175 -5.14 12.52 -3.26
N GLY A 176 -4.02 11.93 -2.83
CA GLY A 176 -3.95 11.09 -1.62
C GLY A 176 -4.32 11.77 -0.29
N SER A 177 -4.35 13.09 -0.27
CA SER A 177 -4.77 13.89 0.89
C SER A 177 -6.29 14.10 1.01
N LEU A 178 -7.08 13.66 0.02
CA LEU A 178 -8.53 13.74 0.09
C LEU A 178 -9.11 12.80 1.13
N GLU A 179 -10.22 13.23 1.70
CA GLU A 179 -11.06 12.38 2.52
C GLU A 179 -11.67 11.26 1.68
N PHE A 180 -11.82 10.09 2.29
CA PHE A 180 -12.25 8.87 1.60
C PHE A 180 -13.66 9.01 0.97
N TRP A 181 -14.55 9.80 1.58
CA TRP A 181 -15.89 10.08 1.04
C TRP A 181 -15.90 11.06 -0.14
N LYS A 182 -14.78 11.77 -0.37
CA LYS A 182 -14.61 12.66 -1.52
C LYS A 182 -13.99 11.97 -2.73
N LEU A 183 -13.50 10.73 -2.57
CA LEU A 183 -12.93 9.99 -3.69
C LEU A 183 -13.99 9.78 -4.78
N ARG A 184 -13.67 9.96 -6.06
CA ARG A 184 -14.59 9.80 -7.19
C ARG A 184 -14.07 8.73 -8.14
N PRO A 185 -14.96 7.95 -8.78
CA PRO A 185 -14.54 7.05 -9.85
C PRO A 185 -14.02 7.87 -11.04
N TYR A 186 -12.99 7.36 -11.71
CA TYR A 186 -12.47 7.93 -12.96
C TYR A 186 -13.08 7.21 -14.16
N PRO A 187 -13.88 7.88 -15.01
CA PRO A 187 -14.31 7.30 -16.27
C PRO A 187 -13.08 7.02 -17.15
N GLY A 188 -12.94 5.80 -17.63
CA GLY A 188 -11.81 5.39 -18.47
C GLY A 188 -10.52 5.04 -17.71
N ALA A 189 -10.55 4.87 -16.39
CA ALA A 189 -9.46 4.22 -15.67
C ALA A 189 -9.61 2.69 -15.75
N PRO A 190 -8.50 1.93 -15.72
CA PRO A 190 -8.55 0.48 -15.78
C PRO A 190 -9.19 -0.11 -14.52
N GLU A 191 -10.03 -1.13 -14.71
CA GLU A 191 -10.82 -1.75 -13.63
C GLU A 191 -10.54 -3.25 -13.47
N MET A 192 -10.54 -3.69 -12.21
CA MET A 192 -10.61 -5.10 -11.87
C MET A 192 -12.01 -5.67 -12.17
N PRO A 193 -12.10 -6.95 -12.58
CA PRO A 193 -13.38 -7.56 -12.92
C PRO A 193 -14.34 -7.70 -11.74
N TYR A 194 -13.77 -7.97 -10.57
CA TYR A 194 -14.51 -8.29 -9.37
C TYR A 194 -14.30 -7.22 -8.29
N GLY A 195 -15.09 -7.32 -7.22
CA GLY A 195 -14.87 -6.53 -6.02
C GLY A 195 -13.64 -7.03 -5.25
N TYR A 196 -13.13 -6.19 -4.35
CA TYR A 196 -11.90 -6.47 -3.61
C TYR A 196 -11.96 -7.77 -2.82
N LEU A 197 -13.10 -8.15 -2.24
CA LEU A 197 -13.20 -9.37 -1.46
C LEU A 197 -12.92 -10.61 -2.33
N THR A 198 -13.56 -10.70 -3.49
CA THR A 198 -13.32 -11.79 -4.45
C THR A 198 -11.88 -11.78 -4.94
N THR A 199 -11.36 -10.61 -5.33
CA THR A 199 -9.98 -10.49 -5.79
C THR A 199 -8.98 -10.90 -4.70
N LEU A 200 -9.24 -10.53 -3.45
CA LEU A 200 -8.41 -10.86 -2.31
C LEU A 200 -8.32 -12.37 -2.11
N TYR A 201 -9.46 -13.08 -2.14
CA TYR A 201 -9.47 -14.54 -2.07
C TYR A 201 -8.71 -15.18 -3.24
N LEU A 202 -8.86 -14.64 -4.45
CA LEU A 202 -8.12 -15.13 -5.62
C LEU A 202 -6.61 -14.93 -5.43
N VAL A 203 -6.15 -13.76 -5.00
CA VAL A 203 -4.71 -13.51 -4.77
C VAL A 203 -4.16 -14.39 -3.65
N ALA A 204 -4.89 -14.50 -2.52
CA ALA A 204 -4.43 -15.22 -1.34
C ALA A 204 -4.35 -16.74 -1.53
N PHE A 205 -5.35 -17.34 -2.19
CA PHE A 205 -5.51 -18.80 -2.26
C PHE A 205 -5.35 -19.37 -3.67
N PHE A 206 -5.61 -18.59 -4.71
CA PHE A 206 -5.57 -19.02 -6.10
C PHE A 206 -4.76 -18.06 -6.99
N PRO A 207 -3.49 -17.75 -6.64
CA PRO A 207 -2.72 -16.72 -7.33
C PRO A 207 -2.52 -17.01 -8.82
N TRP A 208 -2.53 -18.27 -9.24
CA TRP A 208 -2.52 -18.66 -10.65
C TRP A 208 -3.80 -18.24 -11.38
N ALA A 209 -4.97 -18.34 -10.74
CA ALA A 209 -6.25 -17.94 -11.30
C ALA A 209 -6.33 -16.41 -11.41
N TYR A 210 -5.87 -15.70 -10.37
CA TYR A 210 -5.75 -14.24 -10.41
C TYR A 210 -4.88 -13.77 -11.59
N ARG A 211 -3.69 -14.35 -11.76
CA ARG A 211 -2.79 -13.96 -12.87
C ARG A 211 -3.43 -14.23 -14.24
N ARG A 212 -4.03 -15.41 -14.44
CA ARG A 212 -4.74 -15.74 -15.69
C ARG A 212 -5.90 -14.78 -15.98
N MET A 213 -6.59 -14.31 -14.94
CA MET A 213 -7.68 -13.34 -15.06
C MET A 213 -7.18 -11.93 -15.41
N MET A 214 -6.01 -11.53 -14.89
CA MET A 214 -5.43 -10.22 -15.13
C MET A 214 -4.68 -10.12 -16.46
N GLU A 215 -4.16 -11.22 -16.99
CA GLU A 215 -3.40 -11.24 -18.24
C GLU A 215 -4.10 -10.55 -19.43
N PRO A 216 -5.35 -10.88 -19.80
CA PRO A 216 -6.03 -10.18 -20.90
C PRO A 216 -6.29 -8.70 -20.60
N ARG A 217 -6.38 -8.32 -19.32
CA ARG A 217 -6.59 -6.92 -18.90
C ARG A 217 -5.31 -6.12 -18.98
N LEU A 218 -4.18 -6.72 -18.68
CA LEU A 218 -2.88 -6.11 -18.90
C LEU A 218 -2.65 -5.85 -20.40
N GLU A 219 -3.09 -6.77 -21.26
CA GLU A 219 -3.00 -6.55 -22.71
C GLU A 219 -3.96 -5.46 -23.19
N ASP A 220 -5.20 -5.43 -22.70
CA ASP A 220 -6.11 -4.30 -22.95
C ASP A 220 -5.52 -2.98 -22.46
N TRP A 221 -4.91 -2.98 -21.27
CA TRP A 221 -4.27 -1.79 -20.72
C TRP A 221 -3.13 -1.29 -21.58
N ARG A 222 -2.28 -2.22 -22.04
CA ARG A 222 -1.16 -1.95 -22.94
C ARG A 222 -1.64 -1.33 -24.26
N ASN A 223 -2.76 -1.81 -24.80
CA ASN A 223 -3.28 -1.33 -26.09
C ASN A 223 -4.08 -0.03 -25.98
N THR A 224 -4.74 0.20 -24.85
CA THR A 224 -5.71 1.28 -24.68
C THR A 224 -5.14 2.48 -23.91
N TYR A 225 -4.21 2.27 -22.97
CA TYR A 225 -3.74 3.32 -22.06
C TYR A 225 -2.24 3.60 -22.12
N ALA A 226 -1.41 2.56 -22.30
CA ALA A 226 0.04 2.70 -22.18
C ALA A 226 0.63 3.56 -23.29
N THR A 227 1.59 4.44 -22.93
CA THR A 227 2.42 5.13 -23.92
C THR A 227 3.38 4.16 -24.61
N GLU A 228 3.99 4.56 -25.73
CA GLU A 228 4.98 3.72 -26.41
C GLU A 228 6.17 3.39 -25.51
N GLU A 229 6.61 4.34 -24.67
CA GLU A 229 7.66 4.12 -23.69
C GLU A 229 7.24 3.14 -22.59
N GLU A 230 5.99 3.21 -22.12
CA GLU A 230 5.46 2.27 -21.12
C GLU A 230 5.34 0.86 -21.70
N LYS A 231 4.97 0.72 -22.98
CA LYS A 231 4.96 -0.58 -23.68
C LYS A 231 6.35 -1.22 -23.71
N VAL A 232 7.41 -0.43 -23.84
CA VAL A 232 8.81 -0.91 -23.78
C VAL A 232 9.17 -1.33 -22.35
N LEU A 233 8.65 -0.66 -21.32
CA LEU A 233 8.89 -1.06 -19.92
C LEU A 233 8.17 -2.36 -19.52
N MET A 234 7.12 -2.75 -20.26
CA MET A 234 6.36 -3.98 -20.02
C MET A 234 6.98 -5.24 -20.65
N SER A 235 7.87 -5.10 -21.65
CA SER A 235 8.48 -6.21 -22.38
C SER A 235 9.56 -6.91 -21.59
#